data_AF-A0A8S0RWL3-F1
#
_entry.id   AF-A0A8S0RWL3-F1
#
_cell.length_a   1.000
_cell.length_b   1.000
_cell.length_c   1.000
_cell.angle_alpha   90.00
_cell.angle_beta   90.00
_cell.angle_gamma   90.00
#
_symmetry.space_group_name_H-M   'P 1'
#
loop_
_entity.id
_entity.type
_entity.pdbx_description
1 polymer ?
#
loop_
_entity_poly.entity_id
_entity_poly.type
_entity_poly.pdbx_seq_one_letter_code
_entity_poly.pdbx_strand_id
1 'polypeptide(L)'
;MMLGRSNTIGDCLNNRSMDGIGELGIYQICGTGGKTVKENWFGNIWRSSRKGRTLDPQKLVIGILAFEVSRLMSKVVNIWQYLGDQQIVKLREEIVNSIGIQKLVSRDKDYLMDLVLAEIFENLLSVSKSVAILGKKCEDPLYHNLERVFDDLGEIDPKWIWWQYRLKKMERKVKKMEKFVASTEQLYQELEILVELEQNPRQMRAGADMTK
;
A
#
# COMPACT_ATOMS: atom_id res chain seq x y z
N MET A 1 7.92 -8.95 25.94
CA MET A 1 6.45 -8.91 26.06
C MET A 1 5.87 -8.68 24.67
N MET A 2 5.35 -9.72 24.03
CA MET A 2 4.64 -9.61 22.76
C MET A 2 3.15 -9.52 23.05
N LEU A 3 2.55 -8.34 22.93
CA LEU A 3 1.10 -8.23 22.85
C LEU A 3 0.70 -8.65 21.43
N GLY A 4 0.26 -9.90 21.32
CA GLY A 4 -0.41 -10.40 20.12
C GLY A 4 -1.68 -9.58 19.92
N ARG A 5 -1.87 -9.08 18.69
CA ARG A 5 -3.11 -8.41 18.27
C ARG A 5 -4.27 -9.37 18.52
N SER A 6 -5.27 -8.92 19.28
CA SER A 6 -6.40 -9.74 19.69
C SER A 6 -7.39 -9.85 18.53
N ASN A 7 -8.10 -10.98 18.44
CA ASN A 7 -9.04 -11.34 17.36
C ASN A 7 -10.32 -10.47 17.26
N THR A 8 -10.31 -9.23 17.76
CA THR A 8 -11.54 -8.42 17.95
C THR A 8 -12.27 -8.05 16.65
N ILE A 9 -11.58 -7.95 15.51
CA ILE A 9 -12.24 -7.75 14.20
C ILE A 9 -12.98 -9.02 13.74
N GLY A 10 -12.44 -10.21 14.04
CA GLY A 10 -13.09 -11.48 13.75
C GLY A 10 -14.31 -11.72 14.65
N ASP A 11 -14.28 -11.20 15.88
CA ASP A 11 -15.39 -11.33 16.83
C ASP A 11 -16.58 -10.42 16.47
N CYS A 12 -16.37 -9.30 15.79
CA CYS A 12 -17.47 -8.44 15.28
C CYS A 12 -18.28 -9.11 14.15
N LEU A 13 -17.74 -10.14 13.49
CA LEU A 13 -18.38 -10.83 12.36
C LEU A 13 -18.97 -12.20 12.74
N ASN A 14 -18.93 -12.60 14.01
CA ASN A 14 -19.21 -13.98 14.41
C ASN A 14 -20.53 -14.10 15.19
N ASN A 15 -21.63 -14.27 14.45
CA ASN A 15 -22.89 -14.80 14.99
C ASN A 15 -23.60 -15.73 13.98
N ARG A 16 -22.95 -16.84 13.57
CA ARG A 16 -23.63 -18.14 13.40
C ARG A 16 -22.64 -19.31 13.27
N SER A 17 -22.83 -20.28 14.16
CA SER A 17 -22.41 -21.68 14.21
C SER A 17 -21.74 -22.25 12.94
N MET A 18 -20.53 -22.78 13.14
CA MET A 18 -19.89 -23.75 12.24
C MET A 18 -20.37 -25.15 12.62
N ASP A 19 -20.98 -25.85 11.68
CA ASP A 19 -20.96 -27.31 11.62
C ASP A 19 -20.85 -27.75 10.15
N GLY A 20 -19.72 -28.39 9.83
CA GLY A 20 -19.59 -29.40 8.77
C GLY A 20 -19.75 -28.98 7.30
N ILE A 21 -18.68 -28.49 6.68
CA ILE A 21 -18.33 -28.77 5.27
C ILE A 21 -16.79 -28.76 5.24
N GLY A 22 -16.09 -29.89 5.22
CA GLY A 22 -16.07 -30.80 4.08
C GLY A 22 -14.87 -30.41 3.22
N GLU A 23 -13.70 -31.00 3.51
CA GLU A 23 -12.59 -31.07 2.57
C GLU A 23 -13.13 -31.45 1.20
N LEU A 24 -12.87 -30.63 0.17
CA LEU A 24 -12.66 -31.06 -1.22
C LEU A 24 -12.45 -29.81 -2.10
N GLY A 25 -11.26 -29.72 -2.70
CA GLY A 25 -11.11 -29.18 -4.04
C GLY A 25 -10.68 -27.73 -4.23
N ILE A 26 -9.57 -27.24 -3.65
CA ILE A 26 -8.87 -26.05 -4.20
C ILE A 26 -7.33 -26.19 -4.08
N TYR A 27 -6.79 -27.30 -4.57
CA TYR A 27 -5.38 -27.38 -4.97
C TYR A 27 -5.31 -27.26 -6.49
N GLN A 28 -5.56 -26.07 -7.07
CA GLN A 28 -5.21 -25.82 -8.49
C GLN A 28 -5.17 -24.33 -8.89
N ILE A 29 -4.80 -23.38 -8.02
CA ILE A 29 -4.54 -21.98 -8.44
C ILE A 29 -3.17 -21.45 -7.99
N CYS A 30 -2.37 -22.23 -7.26
CA CYS A 30 -1.06 -21.77 -6.81
C CYS A 30 0.03 -22.86 -6.94
N GLY A 31 0.45 -23.10 -8.17
CA GLY A 31 1.73 -23.73 -8.53
C GLY A 31 2.11 -23.18 -9.90
N THR A 32 3.32 -22.71 -10.19
CA THR A 32 4.64 -23.05 -9.66
C THR A 32 5.65 -21.94 -10.02
N GLY A 33 6.75 -21.84 -9.26
CA GLY A 33 8.05 -21.45 -9.85
C GLY A 33 8.43 -19.97 -9.91
N GLY A 34 8.61 -19.31 -8.76
CA GLY A 34 9.39 -18.06 -8.68
C GLY A 34 10.79 -18.33 -8.11
N LYS A 35 11.81 -18.46 -8.96
CA LYS A 35 13.22 -18.49 -8.53
C LYS A 35 13.53 -17.20 -7.77
N THR A 36 14.10 -17.32 -6.58
CA THR A 36 14.55 -16.17 -5.79
C THR A 36 15.77 -15.53 -6.44
N VAL A 37 15.54 -14.53 -7.28
CA VAL A 37 16.59 -13.64 -7.77
C VAL A 37 16.83 -12.58 -6.68
N LYS A 38 17.90 -12.75 -5.91
CA LYS A 38 18.48 -11.67 -5.10
C LYS A 38 19.24 -10.74 -6.04
N GLU A 39 18.53 -9.81 -6.68
CA GLU A 39 19.19 -8.77 -7.46
C GLU A 39 19.34 -7.49 -6.64
N ASN A 40 20.60 -7.13 -6.49
CA ASN A 40 21.08 -5.93 -5.81
C ASN A 40 20.93 -4.71 -6.75
N TRP A 41 19.72 -4.48 -7.25
CA TRP A 41 19.43 -3.48 -8.28
C TRP A 41 19.75 -2.05 -7.80
N PHE A 42 19.41 -1.72 -6.56
CA PHE A 42 19.57 -0.36 -6.00
C PHE A 42 21.03 0.13 -6.01
N GLY A 43 22.02 -0.75 -5.88
CA GLY A 43 23.43 -0.36 -5.81
C GLY A 43 24.06 0.04 -7.16
N ASN A 44 23.38 -0.23 -8.26
CA ASN A 44 23.95 -0.12 -9.61
C ASN A 44 23.43 1.10 -10.38
N ILE A 45 22.26 1.64 -9.97
CA ILE A 45 21.66 2.84 -10.57
C ILE A 45 22.59 4.05 -10.42
N TRP A 46 23.27 4.20 -9.28
CA TRP A 46 24.00 5.42 -8.96
C TRP A 46 25.50 5.40 -9.31
N ARG A 47 26.07 4.25 -9.68
CA ARG A 47 27.52 4.11 -9.90
C ARG A 47 28.04 4.72 -11.21
N SER A 48 27.18 5.34 -12.01
CA SER A 48 27.52 5.86 -13.36
C SER A 48 27.63 7.39 -13.46
N SER A 49 27.59 8.13 -12.36
CA SER A 49 27.54 9.61 -12.34
C SER A 49 28.84 10.35 -12.74
N ARG A 50 29.65 9.83 -13.67
CA ARG A 50 30.84 10.54 -14.20
C ARG A 50 30.94 10.66 -15.73
N LYS A 51 29.89 10.38 -16.49
CA LYS A 51 29.88 10.71 -17.93
C LYS A 51 28.52 11.27 -18.35
N GLY A 52 28.56 12.37 -19.12
CA GLY A 52 27.43 13.27 -19.40
C GLY A 52 26.11 12.55 -19.71
N ARG A 53 25.03 12.99 -19.05
CA ARG A 53 23.73 12.30 -19.03
C ARG A 53 22.78 12.84 -20.10
N THR A 54 22.48 12.01 -21.10
CA THR A 54 21.10 11.83 -21.55
C THR A 54 20.49 10.74 -20.67
N LEU A 55 19.51 11.08 -19.83
CA LEU A 55 18.82 10.06 -19.03
C LEU A 55 18.01 9.17 -19.98
N ASP A 56 18.26 7.87 -19.94
CA ASP A 56 17.50 6.89 -20.72
C ASP A 56 15.99 7.01 -20.37
N PRO A 57 15.10 7.23 -21.36
CA PRO A 57 13.66 7.36 -21.14
C PRO A 57 13.07 6.21 -20.30
N GLN A 58 13.62 5.00 -20.44
CA GLN A 58 13.16 3.85 -19.64
C GLN A 58 13.43 4.05 -18.14
N LYS A 59 14.56 4.66 -17.77
CA LYS A 59 14.90 4.96 -16.37
C LYS A 59 13.99 6.03 -15.76
N LEU A 60 13.57 7.03 -16.55
CA LEU A 60 12.57 8.02 -16.12
C LEU A 60 11.22 7.36 -15.83
N VAL A 61 10.75 6.48 -16.73
CA VAL A 61 9.49 5.75 -16.55
C VAL A 61 9.53 4.87 -15.30
N ILE A 62 10.64 4.15 -15.07
CA ILE A 62 10.83 3.34 -13.86
C ILE A 62 10.78 4.21 -12.59
N GLY A 63 11.43 5.39 -12.62
CA GLY A 63 11.38 6.34 -11.50
C GLY A 63 9.96 6.79 -11.18
N ILE A 64 9.21 7.25 -12.18
CA ILE A 64 7.81 7.72 -12.02
C ILE A 64 6.93 6.60 -11.45
N LEU A 65 7.04 5.39 -12.00
CA LEU A 65 6.28 4.24 -11.51
C LEU A 65 6.65 3.86 -10.07
N ALA A 66 7.91 3.98 -9.67
CA ALA A 66 8.33 3.71 -8.30
C ALA A 66 7.66 4.66 -7.29
N PHE A 67 7.52 5.94 -7.63
CA PHE A 67 6.80 6.92 -6.80
C PHE A 67 5.29 6.65 -6.75
N GLU A 68 4.68 6.27 -7.87
CA GLU A 68 3.26 5.89 -7.90
C GLU A 68 3.00 4.66 -7.02
N VAL A 69 3.85 3.64 -7.16
CA VAL A 69 3.77 2.41 -6.36
C VAL A 69 3.99 2.69 -4.88
N SER A 70 4.98 3.52 -4.52
CA SER A 70 5.27 3.86 -3.12
C SER A 70 4.10 4.62 -2.48
N ARG A 71 3.43 5.51 -3.22
CA ARG A 71 2.23 6.21 -2.77
C ARG A 71 1.08 5.25 -2.50
N LEU A 72 0.86 4.24 -3.35
CA LEU A 72 -0.15 3.21 -3.10
C LEU A 72 0.23 2.34 -1.90
N MET A 73 1.51 1.98 -1.76
CA MET A 73 2.01 1.24 -0.60
C MET A 73 1.76 2.03 0.70
N SER A 74 2.01 3.33 0.72
CA SER A 74 1.72 4.21 1.86
C SER A 74 0.22 4.18 2.22
N LYS A 75 -0.68 4.24 1.24
CA LYS A 75 -2.12 4.10 1.49
C LYS A 75 -2.48 2.76 2.15
N VAL A 76 -1.92 1.65 1.67
CA VAL A 76 -2.17 0.31 2.26
C VAL A 76 -1.65 0.24 3.70
N VAL A 77 -0.45 0.78 3.95
CA VAL A 77 0.14 0.86 5.30
C VAL A 77 -0.80 1.64 6.23
N ASN A 78 -1.29 2.80 5.80
CA ASN A 78 -2.18 3.64 6.60
C ASN A 78 -3.51 2.93 6.90
N ILE A 79 -4.13 2.30 5.91
CA ILE A 79 -5.35 1.50 6.10
C ILE A 79 -5.10 0.38 7.12
N TRP A 80 -4.00 -0.34 6.99
CA TRP A 80 -3.64 -1.43 7.91
C TRP A 80 -3.42 -0.93 9.35
N GLN A 81 -2.77 0.20 9.53
CA GLN A 81 -2.57 0.81 10.84
C GLN A 81 -3.88 1.32 11.43
N TYR A 82 -4.76 1.92 10.62
CA TYR A 82 -6.09 2.40 11.03
C TYR A 82 -7.01 1.27 11.49
N LEU A 83 -6.88 0.08 10.91
CA LEU A 83 -7.56 -1.15 11.33
C LEU A 83 -6.92 -1.81 12.57
N GLY A 84 -5.97 -1.16 13.25
CA GLY A 84 -5.41 -1.68 14.50
C GLY A 84 -6.35 -1.53 15.68
N ASP A 85 -6.34 -2.49 16.60
CA ASP A 85 -7.21 -2.52 17.81
C ASP A 85 -7.24 -1.17 18.55
N GLN A 86 -6.07 -0.57 18.78
CA GLN A 86 -5.94 0.73 19.46
C GLN A 86 -6.62 1.87 18.69
N GLN A 87 -6.51 1.87 17.36
CA GLN A 87 -7.10 2.91 16.51
C GLN A 87 -8.62 2.75 16.44
N ILE A 88 -9.13 1.51 16.41
CA ILE A 88 -10.57 1.23 16.42
C ILE A 88 -11.19 1.66 17.75
N VAL A 89 -10.53 1.38 18.89
CA VAL A 89 -11.00 1.83 20.21
C VAL A 89 -11.05 3.35 20.26
N LYS A 90 -9.97 4.02 19.82
CA LYS A 90 -9.91 5.48 19.78
C LYS A 90 -11.01 6.09 18.90
N LEU A 91 -11.24 5.52 17.71
CA LEU A 91 -12.31 5.94 16.81
C LEU A 91 -13.69 5.80 17.48
N ARG A 92 -13.95 4.68 18.15
CA ARG A 92 -15.21 4.46 18.88
C ARG A 92 -15.41 5.53 19.96
N GLU A 93 -14.36 5.87 20.70
CA GLU A 93 -14.41 6.95 21.69
C GLU A 93 -14.69 8.31 21.05
N GLU A 94 -14.01 8.64 19.94
CA GLU A 94 -14.23 9.90 19.19
C GLU A 94 -15.66 10.01 18.67
N ILE A 95 -16.22 8.92 18.12
CA ILE A 95 -17.60 8.84 17.66
C ILE A 95 -18.59 9.07 18.82
N VAL A 96 -18.37 8.40 19.95
CA VAL A 96 -19.24 8.49 21.13
C VAL A 96 -19.17 9.86 21.79
N ASN A 97 -18.03 10.55 21.73
CA ASN A 97 -17.86 11.85 22.37
C ASN A 97 -18.26 13.03 21.46
N SER A 98 -18.38 12.79 20.16
CA SER A 98 -18.73 13.85 19.21
C SER A 98 -20.24 14.09 19.14
N ILE A 99 -20.67 15.20 19.75
CA ILE A 99 -22.06 15.70 19.64
C ILE A 99 -22.43 15.97 18.17
N GLY A 100 -21.47 16.45 17.37
CA GLY A 100 -21.68 16.76 15.95
C GLY A 100 -22.03 15.51 15.14
N ILE A 101 -21.26 14.43 15.30
CA ILE A 101 -21.53 13.15 14.63
C ILE A 101 -22.90 12.61 15.05
N GLN A 102 -23.21 12.67 16.35
CA GLN A 102 -24.49 12.18 16.88
C GLN A 102 -25.72 12.94 16.38
N LYS A 103 -25.58 14.24 16.12
CA LYS A 103 -26.68 15.09 15.68
C LYS A 103 -26.84 15.15 14.16
N LEU A 104 -25.73 15.09 13.40
CA LEU A 104 -25.74 15.28 11.95
C LEU A 104 -25.79 13.97 11.16
N VAL A 105 -25.26 12.88 11.72
CA VAL A 105 -25.17 11.59 11.01
C VAL A 105 -26.13 10.57 11.63
N SER A 106 -25.88 10.12 12.85
CA SER A 106 -26.75 9.17 13.56
C SER A 106 -26.36 9.06 15.03
N ARG A 107 -27.30 8.65 15.91
CA ARG A 107 -27.00 8.27 17.31
C ARG A 107 -26.71 6.78 17.49
N ASP A 108 -27.03 5.99 16.47
CA ASP A 108 -26.77 4.55 16.47
C ASP A 108 -25.28 4.29 16.24
N LYS A 109 -24.61 3.75 17.25
CA LYS A 109 -23.17 3.51 17.23
C LYS A 109 -22.80 2.40 16.25
N ASP A 110 -23.66 1.40 16.10
CA ASP A 110 -23.38 0.26 15.23
C ASP A 110 -23.48 0.72 13.77
N TYR A 111 -24.52 1.51 13.44
CA TYR A 111 -24.63 2.17 12.14
C TYR A 111 -23.42 3.05 11.81
N LEU A 112 -22.93 3.85 12.77
CA LEU A 112 -21.75 4.70 12.54
C LEU A 112 -20.48 3.89 12.31
N MET A 113 -20.33 2.75 12.98
CA MET A 113 -19.20 1.85 12.75
C MET A 113 -19.29 1.17 11.39
N ASP A 114 -20.48 0.73 10.98
CA ASP A 114 -20.70 0.16 9.64
C ASP A 114 -20.39 1.18 8.55
N LEU A 115 -20.78 2.44 8.76
CA LEU A 115 -20.45 3.54 7.84
C LEU A 115 -18.93 3.73 7.71
N VAL A 116 -18.18 3.71 8.82
CA VAL A 116 -16.72 3.80 8.77
C VAL A 116 -16.10 2.59 8.10
N LEU A 117 -16.60 1.38 8.37
CA LEU A 117 -16.11 0.16 7.70
C LEU A 117 -16.36 0.21 6.20
N ALA A 118 -17.51 0.71 5.75
CA ALA A 118 -17.81 0.93 4.34
C ALA A 118 -16.81 1.91 3.70
N GLU A 119 -16.53 3.05 4.35
CA GLU A 119 -15.54 4.02 3.89
C GLU A 119 -14.13 3.42 3.78
N ILE A 120 -13.69 2.63 4.76
CA ILE A 120 -12.38 1.95 4.69
C ILE A 120 -12.35 0.95 3.53
N PHE A 121 -13.44 0.21 3.32
CA PHE A 121 -13.55 -0.76 2.26
C PHE A 121 -13.50 -0.10 0.87
N GLU A 122 -14.23 1.00 0.68
CA GLU A 122 -14.16 1.80 -0.54
C GLU A 122 -12.74 2.34 -0.81
N ASN A 123 -12.03 2.78 0.23
CA ASN A 123 -10.64 3.18 0.12
C ASN A 123 -9.72 2.02 -0.30
N LEU A 124 -9.96 0.81 0.21
CA LEU A 124 -9.22 -0.39 -0.21
C LEU A 124 -9.52 -0.77 -1.67
N LEU A 125 -10.79 -0.69 -2.10
CA LEU A 125 -11.19 -0.92 -3.49
C LEU A 125 -10.57 0.12 -4.44
N SER A 126 -10.44 1.37 -4.02
CA SER A 126 -9.75 2.41 -4.80
C SER A 126 -8.27 2.08 -5.00
N VAL A 127 -7.62 1.57 -3.96
CA VAL A 127 -6.23 1.09 -4.06
C VAL A 127 -6.12 -0.14 -4.96
N SER A 128 -7.03 -1.11 -4.86
CA SER A 128 -6.99 -2.32 -5.69
C SER A 128 -7.15 -2.00 -7.18
N LYS A 129 -8.05 -1.10 -7.54
CA LYS A 129 -8.20 -0.59 -8.93
C LYS A 129 -6.91 0.05 -9.44
N SER A 130 -6.27 0.88 -8.61
CA SER A 130 -4.98 1.50 -8.95
C SER A 130 -3.87 0.46 -9.15
N VAL A 131 -3.84 -0.58 -8.31
CA VAL A 131 -2.90 -1.70 -8.41
C VAL A 131 -3.16 -2.53 -9.68
N ALA A 132 -4.42 -2.76 -10.07
CA ALA A 132 -4.74 -3.47 -11.30
C ALA A 132 -4.25 -2.72 -12.54
N ILE A 133 -4.42 -1.39 -12.58
CA ILE A 133 -3.91 -0.55 -13.67
C ILE A 133 -2.39 -0.62 -13.75
N LEU A 134 -1.69 -0.59 -12.61
CA LEU A 134 -0.23 -0.74 -12.58
C LEU A 134 0.22 -2.16 -12.94
N GLY A 135 -0.56 -3.18 -12.57
CA GLY A 135 -0.31 -4.57 -12.89
C GLY A 135 -0.21 -4.83 -14.39
N LYS A 136 -1.04 -4.15 -15.20
CA LYS A 136 -0.97 -4.19 -16.68
C LYS A 136 0.35 -3.66 -17.25
N LYS A 137 1.12 -2.88 -16.47
CA LYS A 137 2.45 -2.36 -16.84
C LYS A 137 3.60 -3.26 -16.37
N CYS A 138 3.32 -4.32 -15.60
CA CYS A 138 4.35 -5.26 -15.16
C CYS A 138 4.83 -6.14 -16.32
N GLU A 139 6.08 -6.56 -16.28
CA GLU A 139 6.66 -7.46 -17.28
C GLU A 139 6.05 -8.87 -17.21
N ASP A 140 5.75 -9.33 -16.00
CA ASP A 140 5.15 -10.65 -15.76
C ASP A 140 3.63 -10.62 -16.03
N PRO A 141 3.13 -11.40 -17.02
CA PRO A 141 1.71 -11.44 -17.38
C PRO A 141 0.78 -11.87 -16.25
N LEU A 142 1.30 -12.53 -15.20
CA LEU A 142 0.52 -12.91 -14.02
C LEU A 142 -0.20 -11.71 -13.39
N TYR A 143 0.38 -10.51 -13.48
CA TYR A 143 -0.19 -9.30 -12.88
C TYR A 143 -1.18 -8.55 -13.79
N HIS A 144 -1.35 -8.97 -15.05
CA HIS A 144 -2.20 -8.26 -16.01
C HIS A 144 -3.70 -8.48 -15.74
N ASN A 145 -4.05 -9.60 -15.11
CA ASN A 145 -5.43 -10.01 -14.83
C ASN A 145 -5.89 -9.68 -13.39
N LEU A 146 -5.17 -8.79 -12.69
CA LEU A 146 -5.50 -8.43 -11.31
C LEU A 146 -6.88 -7.78 -11.15
N GLU A 147 -7.37 -7.07 -12.17
CA GLU A 147 -8.70 -6.46 -12.19
C GLU A 147 -9.79 -7.51 -11.90
N ARG A 148 -9.80 -8.60 -12.67
CA ARG A 148 -10.72 -9.72 -12.48
C ARG A 148 -10.59 -10.35 -11.09
N VAL A 149 -9.36 -10.51 -10.59
CA VAL A 149 -9.12 -11.05 -9.24
C VAL A 149 -9.74 -10.14 -8.17
N PHE A 150 -9.69 -8.82 -8.36
CA PHE A 150 -10.27 -7.85 -7.42
C PHE A 150 -11.79 -7.70 -7.55
N ASP A 151 -12.35 -7.91 -8.73
CA ASP A 151 -13.81 -7.91 -8.93
C ASP A 151 -14.42 -9.16 -8.29
N ASP A 152 -13.79 -10.33 -8.48
CA ASP A 152 -14.22 -11.59 -7.87
C ASP A 152 -14.12 -11.56 -6.33
N LEU A 153 -13.27 -10.68 -5.77
CA LEU A 153 -13.09 -10.49 -4.31
C LEU A 153 -14.36 -9.96 -3.62
N GLY A 154 -15.29 -9.35 -4.33
CA GLY A 154 -16.61 -8.97 -3.81
C GLY A 154 -17.55 -10.17 -3.59
N GLU A 155 -17.29 -11.30 -4.25
CA GLU A 155 -18.09 -12.53 -4.15
C GLU A 155 -17.47 -13.56 -3.20
N ILE A 156 -16.21 -13.37 -2.78
CA ILE A 156 -15.48 -14.29 -1.92
C ILE A 156 -15.78 -14.02 -0.44
N ASP A 157 -16.06 -15.08 0.32
CA ASP A 157 -16.26 -15.02 1.77
C ASP A 157 -15.10 -14.28 2.46
N PRO A 158 -15.36 -13.16 3.18
CA PRO A 158 -14.36 -12.42 3.94
C PRO A 158 -13.56 -13.31 4.91
N LYS A 159 -14.20 -14.35 5.43
CA LYS A 159 -13.57 -15.35 6.30
C LYS A 159 -12.52 -16.13 5.51
N TRP A 160 -12.82 -16.60 4.30
CA TRP A 160 -11.86 -17.31 3.45
C TRP A 160 -10.59 -16.48 3.15
N ILE A 161 -10.76 -15.20 2.82
CA ILE A 161 -9.65 -14.28 2.53
C ILE A 161 -8.76 -14.09 3.77
N TRP A 162 -9.39 -13.92 4.94
CA TRP A 162 -8.70 -13.77 6.22
C TRP A 162 -7.91 -15.01 6.64
N TRP A 163 -8.46 -16.21 6.38
CA TRP A 163 -7.81 -17.48 6.68
C TRP A 163 -6.62 -17.76 5.73
N GLN A 164 -6.74 -17.45 4.43
CA GLN A 164 -5.64 -17.55 3.47
C GLN A 164 -4.50 -16.55 3.76
N TYR A 165 -4.85 -15.31 4.13
CA TYR A 165 -3.91 -14.29 4.56
C TYR A 165 -3.83 -14.21 6.08
N ARG A 166 -3.17 -15.19 6.69
CA ARG A 166 -2.80 -15.15 8.12
C ARG A 166 -2.29 -13.75 8.48
N LEU A 167 -2.87 -13.12 9.49
CA LEU A 167 -2.50 -11.77 10.00
C LEU A 167 -0.98 -11.52 10.02
N LYS A 168 -0.20 -12.51 10.48
CA LYS A 168 1.28 -12.44 10.55
C LYS A 168 1.96 -12.35 9.17
N LYS A 169 1.38 -12.95 8.13
CA LYS A 169 1.87 -12.85 6.75
C LYS A 169 1.61 -11.44 6.20
N MET A 170 0.43 -10.89 6.44
CA MET A 170 0.09 -9.53 6.01
C MET A 170 0.93 -8.49 6.74
N GLU A 171 1.10 -8.61 8.05
CA GLU A 171 1.97 -7.74 8.86
C GLU A 171 3.41 -7.67 8.30
N ARG A 172 3.97 -8.81 7.88
CA ARG A 172 5.30 -8.83 7.24
C ARG A 172 5.32 -8.12 5.88
N LYS A 173 4.24 -8.21 5.11
CA LYS A 173 4.11 -7.53 3.81
C LYS A 173 3.98 -6.02 3.99
N VAL A 174 3.17 -5.58 4.96
CA VAL A 174 3.04 -4.17 5.34
C VAL A 174 4.37 -3.60 5.83
N LYS A 175 5.11 -4.31 6.69
CA LYS A 175 6.46 -3.89 7.09
C LYS A 175 7.45 -3.80 5.93
N LYS A 176 7.26 -4.60 4.88
CA LYS A 176 8.06 -4.49 3.66
C LYS A 176 7.67 -3.25 2.85
N MET A 177 6.37 -2.94 2.78
CA MET A 177 5.86 -1.72 2.15
C MET A 177 6.39 -0.48 2.87
N GLU A 178 6.37 -0.43 4.21
CA GLU A 178 6.95 0.67 5.00
C GLU A 178 8.41 0.97 4.62
N LYS A 179 9.22 -0.09 4.46
CA LYS A 179 10.63 0.06 4.05
C LYS A 179 10.77 0.64 2.64
N PHE A 180 9.91 0.23 1.71
CA PHE A 180 9.92 0.77 0.35
C PHE A 180 9.46 2.23 0.32
N VAL A 181 8.43 2.57 1.09
CA VAL A 181 7.97 3.96 1.25
C VAL A 181 9.10 4.83 1.78
N ALA A 182 9.76 4.43 2.87
CA ALA A 182 10.88 5.18 3.45
C ALA A 182 12.06 5.31 2.47
N SER A 183 12.39 4.26 1.73
CA SER A 183 13.47 4.31 0.71
C SER A 183 13.13 5.27 -0.44
N THR A 184 11.85 5.33 -0.82
CA THR A 184 11.39 6.19 -1.92
C THR A 184 11.29 7.65 -1.48
N GLU A 185 10.94 7.91 -0.21
CA GLU A 185 10.98 9.24 0.39
C GLU A 185 12.42 9.77 0.47
N GLN A 186 13.38 8.94 0.89
CA GLN A 186 14.80 9.28 0.84
C GLN A 186 15.24 9.60 -0.60
N LEU A 187 14.85 8.79 -1.58
CA LEU A 187 15.14 9.05 -2.99
C LEU A 187 14.55 10.40 -3.44
N TYR A 188 13.34 10.75 -3.01
CA TYR A 188 12.71 12.03 -3.34
C TYR A 188 13.50 13.21 -2.79
N GLN A 189 13.94 13.14 -1.52
CA GLN A 189 14.76 14.17 -0.89
C GLN A 189 16.11 14.36 -1.61
N GLU A 190 16.77 13.27 -1.99
CA GLU A 190 18.02 13.33 -2.74
C GLU A 190 17.84 13.94 -4.15
N LEU A 191 16.70 13.66 -4.82
CA LEU A 191 16.38 14.29 -6.10
C LEU A 191 16.15 15.79 -5.95
N GLU A 192 15.51 16.24 -4.88
CA GLU A 192 15.29 17.66 -4.59
C GLU A 192 16.64 18.39 -4.40
N ILE A 193 17.54 17.82 -3.59
CA ILE A 193 18.90 18.35 -3.40
C ILE A 193 19.68 18.40 -4.72
N LEU A 194 19.58 17.37 -5.57
CA LEU A 194 20.23 17.35 -6.87
C LEU A 194 19.73 18.47 -7.79
N VAL A 195 18.42 18.73 -7.79
CA VAL A 195 17.83 19.82 -8.57
C VAL A 195 18.37 21.18 -8.10
N GLU A 196 18.45 21.41 -6.79
CA GLU A 196 19.04 22.63 -6.22
C GLU A 196 20.51 22.80 -6.62
N LEU A 197 21.31 21.73 -6.50
CA LEU A 197 22.73 21.72 -6.87
C LEU A 197 22.95 21.92 -8.38
N GLU A 198 22.07 21.44 -9.25
CA GLU A 198 22.14 21.67 -10.71
C GLU A 198 21.67 23.09 -11.12
N GLN A 199 20.93 23.78 -10.27
CA GLN A 199 20.52 25.18 -10.47
C GLN A 199 21.58 26.18 -9.98
N ASN A 200 22.33 25.83 -8.94
CA ASN A 200 23.39 26.66 -8.36
C ASN A 200 24.51 27.09 -9.36
N PRO A 201 25.07 26.21 -10.24
CA PRO A 201 26.09 26.63 -11.21
C PRO A 201 25.55 27.57 -12.29
N ARG A 202 24.23 27.65 -12.50
CA ARG A 202 23.61 28.60 -13.44
C ARG A 202 23.50 30.00 -12.83
N GLN A 203 23.26 30.10 -11.52
CA GLN A 203 23.28 31.38 -10.80
C GLN A 203 24.69 31.97 -10.69
N MET A 204 25.71 31.14 -10.44
CA MET A 204 27.10 31.60 -10.39
C MET A 204 27.63 32.13 -11.74
N ARG A 205 27.19 31.54 -12.87
CA ARG A 205 27.57 32.02 -14.21
C ARG A 205 26.81 33.29 -14.63
N ALA A 206 25.53 33.42 -14.27
CA ALA A 206 24.76 34.63 -14.53
C ALA A 206 25.25 35.85 -13.72
N GLY A 207 25.81 35.63 -12.51
CA GLY A 207 26.43 36.69 -11.72
C GLY A 207 27.83 37.14 -12.20
N ALA A 208 28.53 36.30 -12.96
CA ALA A 208 29.89 36.59 -13.44
C ALA A 208 29.93 37.41 -14.74
N ASP A 209 28.85 37.43 -15.53
CA ASP A 209 28.73 38.24 -16.75
C ASP A 209 28.25 39.68 -16.49
N MET A 210 27.88 40.02 -15.25
CA MET A 210 27.49 41.38 -14.86
C MET A 210 28.64 42.24 -14.31
N THR A 211 29.88 41.72 -14.35
CA THR A 211 31.08 42.41 -13.83
C THR A 211 32.13 42.70 -14.91
N LYS A 212 31.72 42.81 -16.19
CA LYS A 212 32.55 43.33 -17.29
C LYS A 212 32.00 44.63 -17.85
#